data_AF-A0A9Q8P8H5-F1
#
_entry.id   AF-A0A9Q8P8H5-F1
#
_cell.length_a   1.000
_cell.length_b   1.000
_cell.length_c   1.000
_cell.angle_alpha   90.00
_cell.angle_beta   90.00
_cell.angle_gamma   90.00
#
_symmetry.space_group_name_H-M   'P 1'
#
loop_
_entity.id
_entity.type
_entity.pdbx_description
1 polymer ?
#
loop_
_entity_poly.entity_id
_entity_poly.type
_entity_poly.pdbx_seq_one_letter_code
_entity_poly.pdbx_strand_id
1 'polypeptide(L)' 'MTPLGTGVGNISPQIWAEQCVIAMKQWVEAVENPVVWGNLGWGKILDHHVEVAATYGKEYSQHPQRLNA' A
#
# COMPACT_ATOMS: atom_id res chain seq x y z
N MET A 1 -14.64 -5.52 -2.08
CA MET A 1 -14.14 -4.21 -2.54
C MET A 1 -13.63 -4.39 -3.95
N THR A 2 -13.99 -3.50 -4.89
CA THR A 2 -13.53 -3.60 -6.28
C THR A 2 -12.08 -3.10 -6.38
N PRO A 3 -11.18 -3.81 -7.10
CA PRO A 3 -9.81 -3.37 -7.27
C PRO A 3 -9.71 -2.01 -7.97
N LEU A 4 -8.97 -1.07 -7.35
CA LEU A 4 -8.82 0.30 -7.84
C LEU A 4 -7.57 0.40 -8.71
N GLY A 5 -7.72 0.94 -9.92
CA GLY A 5 -6.59 1.20 -10.81
C GLY A 5 -5.97 -0.05 -11.45
N THR A 6 -6.55 -1.25 -11.29
CA THR A 6 -6.01 -2.49 -11.89
C THR A 6 -6.40 -2.72 -13.35
N GLY A 7 -7.05 -1.74 -13.98
CA GLY A 7 -7.34 -1.68 -15.42
C GLY A 7 -6.45 -0.64 -16.09
N VAL A 8 -7.05 0.44 -16.63
CA VAL A 8 -6.32 1.56 -17.27
C VAL A 8 -5.31 2.24 -16.32
N GLY A 9 -5.46 2.08 -15.01
CA GLY A 9 -4.52 2.62 -14.02
C GLY A 9 -3.19 1.86 -13.92
N ASN A 10 -3.03 0.72 -14.62
CA ASN A 10 -1.81 -0.09 -14.68
C ASN A 10 -1.23 -0.48 -13.30
N ILE A 11 -2.06 -0.60 -12.27
CA ILE A 11 -1.64 -1.14 -10.98
C ILE A 11 -1.79 -2.67 -11.04
N SER A 12 -0.75 -3.42 -10.70
CA SER A 12 -0.87 -4.88 -10.59
C SER A 12 -1.97 -5.28 -9.59
N PRO A 13 -2.84 -6.24 -9.94
CA PRO A 13 -3.83 -6.78 -9.00
C PRO A 13 -3.21 -7.31 -7.70
N GLN A 14 -2.01 -7.90 -7.78
CA GLN A 14 -1.25 -8.39 -6.63
C GLN A 14 -0.81 -7.23 -5.73
N ILE A 15 -0.20 -6.20 -6.31
CA ILE A 15 0.23 -5.00 -5.57
C ILE A 15 -0.98 -4.32 -4.93
N TRP A 16 -2.07 -4.16 -5.68
CA TRP A 16 -3.31 -3.59 -5.15
C TRP A 16 -3.83 -4.39 -3.96
N ALA A 17 -3.87 -5.72 -4.05
CA ALA A 17 -4.37 -6.57 -2.98
C ALA A 17 -3.50 -6.45 -1.72
N GLU A 18 -2.17 -6.45 -1.86
CA GLU A 18 -1.24 -6.27 -0.74
C GLU A 18 -1.40 -4.90 -0.06
N GLN A 19 -1.45 -3.83 -0.85
CA GLN A 19 -1.66 -2.47 -0.34
C GLN A 19 -3.04 -2.30 0.31
N CYS A 20 -4.08 -2.96 -0.23
CA CYS A 20 -5.42 -2.96 0.36
C CYS A 20 -5.42 -3.60 1.75
N VAL A 21 -4.71 -4.72 1.94
CA VAL A 21 -4.57 -5.35 3.26
C VAL A 21 -3.82 -4.45 4.25
N ILE A 22 -2.75 -3.79 3.81
CA ILE A 22 -2.01 -2.83 4.64
C ILE A 22 -2.92 -1.66 5.05
N ALA A 23 -3.69 -1.10 4.12
CA ALA A 23 -4.63 -0.03 4.39
C ALA A 23 -5.72 -0.45 5.38
N MET A 24 -6.27 -1.67 5.25
CA MET A 24 -7.25 -2.21 6.20
C MET A 24 -6.66 -2.36 7.61
N LYS A 25 -5.42 -2.86 7.72
CA LYS A 25 -4.69 -2.95 8.99
C LYS A 25 -4.51 -1.58 9.63
N GLN A 26 -4.04 -0.60 8.88
CA GLN A 26 -3.84 0.78 9.34
C GLN A 26 -5.16 1.43 9.76
N TRP A 27 -6.26 1.16 9.03
CA TRP A 27 -7.58 1.63 9.39
C TRP A 27 -8.06 1.06 10.74
N VAL A 28 -7.92 -0.25 10.96
CA VAL A 28 -8.25 -0.86 12.26
C VAL A 28 -7.42 -0.23 13.38
N GLU A 29 -6.11 -0.11 13.19
CA GLU A 29 -5.21 0.49 14.19
C GLU A 29 -5.62 1.94 14.53
N ALA A 30 -6.05 2.71 13.52
CA ALA A 30 -6.52 4.08 13.69
C ALA A 30 -7.85 4.16 14.47
N VAL A 31 -8.78 3.24 14.21
CA VAL A 31 -10.05 3.16 14.94
C VAL A 31 -9.82 2.75 16.40
N GLU A 32 -8.89 1.84 16.66
CA GLU A 32 -8.56 1.38 18.02
C GLU A 32 -7.72 2.40 18.80
N ASN A 33 -6.89 3.20 18.11
CA ASN A 33 -5.95 4.15 18.72
C ASN A 33 -6.11 5.58 18.18
N PRO A 34 -7.30 6.20 18.30
CA PRO A 34 -7.60 7.47 17.63
C PRO A 34 -6.75 8.64 18.10
N VAL A 35 -6.29 8.65 19.36
CA VAL A 35 -5.41 9.70 19.89
C VAL A 35 -4.01 9.65 19.25
N VAL A 36 -3.50 8.44 19.00
CA VAL A 36 -2.19 8.24 18.37
C VAL A 36 -2.28 8.61 16.89
N TRP A 37 -3.28 8.07 16.19
CA TRP A 37 -3.46 8.28 14.76
C TRP A 37 -3.92 9.71 14.41
N GLY A 38 -4.69 10.35 15.29
CA GLY A 38 -5.11 11.75 15.15
C GLY A 38 -3.99 12.77 15.41
N ASN A 39 -2.89 12.37 16.05
CA ASN A 39 -1.72 13.22 16.33
C ASN A 39 -0.44 12.69 15.64
N LEU A 40 -0.59 11.99 14.52
CA LEU A 40 0.54 11.45 13.76
C LEU A 40 1.48 12.56 13.29
N GLY A 41 2.71 12.53 13.77
CA GLY A 41 3.80 13.33 13.22
C GLY A 41 4.41 12.71 11.97
N TRP A 42 5.09 13.52 11.17
CA TRP A 42 5.72 13.09 9.91
C TRP A 42 6.63 11.86 10.06
N GLY A 43 7.41 11.76 11.13
CA GLY A 43 8.29 10.60 11.36
C GLY A 43 7.51 9.28 11.43
N LYS A 44 6.42 9.25 12.18
CA LYS A 44 5.60 8.05 12.34
C LYS A 44 4.84 7.69 11.06
N ILE A 45 4.40 8.70 10.30
CA ILE A 45 3.82 8.50 8.96
C ILE A 45 4.82 7.80 8.04
N LEU A 46 6.09 8.22 8.06
CA LEU A 46 7.15 7.59 7.27
C LEU A 46 7.39 6.15 7.69
N ASP A 47 7.36 5.84 8.99
CA ASP A 47 7.47 4.45 9.49
C ASP A 47 6.34 3.57 8.93
N HIS A 48 5.09 4.05 8.96
CA HIS A 48 3.96 3.31 8.38
C HIS A 48 4.04 3.19 6.85
N HIS A 49 4.64 4.18 6.17
CA HIS A 49 4.87 4.13 4.73
C HIS A 49 5.86 3.04 4.32
N VAL A 50 6.81 2.63 5.17
CA VAL A 50 7.79 1.57 4.84
C VAL A 50 7.11 0.27 4.39
N GLU A 51 6.02 -0.12 5.05
CA GLU A 51 5.28 -1.34 4.73
C GLU A 51 4.64 -1.25 3.33
N VAL A 52 4.09 -0.08 2.98
CA VAL A 52 3.54 0.18 1.64
C VAL A 52 4.65 0.24 0.60
N ALA A 53 5.76 0.91 0.89
CA ALA A 53 6.91 1.05 0.00
C ALA A 53 7.53 -0.30 -0.40
N ALA A 54 7.50 -1.29 0.49
CA ALA A 54 7.95 -2.64 0.21
C ALA A 54 7.15 -3.34 -0.91
N THR A 55 5.98 -2.82 -1.29
CA THR A 55 5.14 -3.37 -2.37
C THR A 55 5.48 -2.80 -3.76
N TYR A 56 6.11 -1.62 -3.85
CA TYR A 56 6.28 -0.88 -5.11
C TYR A 56 7.14 -1.62 -6.16
N GLY A 57 8.11 -2.42 -5.71
CA GLY A 57 9.06 -3.11 -6.58
C GLY A 57 8.76 -4.60 -6.84
N LYS A 58 7.70 -5.16 -6.24
CA LYS A 58 7.47 -6.62 -6.29
C LYS A 58 7.11 -7.12 -7.69
N GLU A 59 6.37 -6.33 -8.46
CA GLU A 59 5.96 -6.69 -9.82
C GLU A 59 7.16 -6.79 -10.77
N TYR A 60 8.13 -5.87 -10.68
CA TYR A 60 9.32 -5.87 -11.53
C TYR A 60 10.26 -7.04 -11.23
N SER A 61 10.37 -7.44 -9.96
CA SER A 61 11.16 -8.59 -9.53
C SER A 61 10.56 -9.93 -9.99
N GLN A 62 9.24 -10.02 -10.11
CA GLN A 62 8.53 -11.25 -10.48
C GLN A 62 8.26 -11.37 -11.99
N HIS A 63 8.11 -10.25 -12.69
CA HIS A 63 7.79 -10.19 -14.12
C HIS A 63 8.66 -9.15 -14.87
N PRO A 64 9.97 -9.43 -15.07
CA PRO A 64 10.92 -8.48 -15.64
C PRO A 64 10.61 -8.03 -17.08
N GLN A 65 9.72 -8.72 -17.79
CA GLN A 65 9.36 -8.41 -19.17
C GLN A 65 8.48 -7.15 -19.31
N ARG A 66 7.97 -6.59 -18.20
CA ARG A 66 7.15 -5.37 -18.19
C ARG A 66 7.96 -4.07 -18.15
N LEU A 67 9.29 -4.13 -18.17
CA LEU A 67 10.16 -2.94 -18.13
C LEU A 67 10.20 -2.12 -19.44
N ASN A 68 9.71 -2.68 -20.56
CA ASN A 68 9.84 -2.07 -21.89
C ASN A 68 8.50 -1.92 -22.64
N ALA A 69 7.36 -1.94 -21.94
CA ALA A 69 6.04 -1.75 -22.53
C ALA A 69 5.54 -0.32 -22.33
#